data_AF-A0A522UYE4-F1
#
_entry.id   AF-A0A522UYE4-F1
#
_cell.length_a   1.000
_cell.length_b   1.000
_cell.length_c   1.000
_cell.angle_alpha   90.00
_cell.angle_beta   90.00
_cell.angle_gamma   90.00
#
_symmetry.space_group_name_H-M   'P 1'
#
loop_
_entity.id
_entity.type
_entity.pdbx_description
1 polymer ?
#
loop_
_entity_poly.entity_id
_entity_poly.type
_entity_poly.pdbx_seq_one_letter_code
_entity_poly.pdbx_strand_id
1 'polypeptide(L)' 'MDKALIALAAALAIGLPALATAWAQSKIGAAGAGALAEKPELSGTIIILVAIPETMVILGFVVATMILFTVK' A
#
# COMPACT_ATOMS: atom_id res chain seq x y z
N MET A 1 0.90 10.87 -26.04
CA MET A 1 2.16 10.74 -25.25
C MET A 1 2.88 9.48 -25.71
N ASP A 2 4.21 9.37 -25.59
CA ASP A 2 4.90 8.10 -25.89
C ASP A 2 4.34 7.00 -24.96
N LYS A 3 3.95 5.85 -25.53
CA LYS A 3 3.38 4.72 -24.76
C LYS A 3 4.35 4.25 -23.67
N ALA A 4 5.65 4.38 -23.90
CA ALA A 4 6.67 4.06 -22.91
C ALA A 4 6.58 4.97 -21.68
N LEU A 5 6.33 6.27 -21.88
CA LEU A 5 6.18 7.23 -20.79
C LEU A 5 4.90 7.00 -19.99
N ILE A 6 3.79 6.66 -20.66
CA ILE A 6 2.52 6.32 -19.98
C ILE A 6 2.72 5.08 -19.10
N ALA A 7 3.35 4.03 -19.62
CA ALA A 7 3.61 2.80 -18.88
C ALA A 7 4.54 3.04 -17.68
N LEU A 8 5.59 3.84 -17.85
CA LEU A 8 6.50 4.21 -16.76
C LEU A 8 5.77 5.02 -15.68
N ALA A 9 4.93 5.99 -16.05
CA ALA A 9 4.15 6.77 -15.11
C ALA A 9 3.18 5.90 -14.30
N ALA A 10 2.49 4.95 -14.95
CA ALA A 10 1.61 4.00 -14.27
C ALA A 10 2.39 3.09 -13.30
N ALA A 11 3.56 2.60 -13.72
CA ALA A 11 4.42 1.76 -12.87
C ALA A 11 4.90 2.52 -11.62
N LEU A 12 5.28 3.79 -11.76
CA LEU A 12 5.69 4.63 -10.63
C LEU A 12 4.52 4.96 -9.70
N ALA A 13 3.32 5.20 -10.26
CA ALA A 13 2.12 5.54 -9.51
C ALA A 13 1.67 4.42 -8.55
N ILE A 14 1.93 3.15 -8.88
CA ILE A 14 1.66 2.02 -7.97
C ILE A 14 2.91 1.57 -7.20
N GLY A 15 4.08 1.60 -7.83
CA GLY A 15 5.32 1.05 -7.26
C GLY A 15 5.81 1.84 -6.04
N LEU A 16 5.75 3.17 -6.08
CA LEU A 16 6.20 4.00 -4.95
C LEU A 16 5.28 3.84 -3.72
N PRO A 17 3.93 3.93 -3.85
CA PRO A 17 3.05 3.63 -2.73
C PRO A 17 3.19 2.20 -2.21
N ALA A 18 3.35 1.20 -3.08
CA ALA A 18 3.53 -0.19 -2.65
C ALA A 18 4.76 -0.37 -1.75
N LEU A 19 5.89 0.27 -2.11
CA LEU A 19 7.11 0.23 -1.28
C LEU A 19 6.90 0.95 0.07
N ALA A 20 6.21 2.09 0.08
CA ALA A 20 5.89 2.82 1.30
C ALA A 20 4.94 2.03 2.22
N THR A 21 3.91 1.41 1.65
CA THR A 21 2.97 0.53 2.35
C THR A 21 3.70 -0.67 2.97
N ALA A 22 4.53 -1.37 2.19
CA ALA A 22 5.31 -2.51 2.68
C ALA A 22 6.23 -2.12 3.84
N TRP A 23 6.89 -0.96 3.75
CA TRP A 23 7.74 -0.45 4.83
C TRP A 23 6.94 -0.19 6.12
N ALA A 24 5.80 0.50 6.01
CA ALA A 24 4.94 0.78 7.16
C ALA A 24 4.39 -0.51 7.80
N GLN A 25 3.87 -1.43 6.97
CA GLN A 25 3.32 -2.70 7.44
C GLN A 25 4.38 -3.61 8.05
N SER A 26 5.63 -3.58 7.57
CA SER A 26 6.72 -4.37 8.18
C SER A 26 6.94 -3.99 9.66
N LYS A 27 6.81 -2.70 9.98
CA LYS A 27 6.97 -2.18 11.34
C LYS A 27 5.75 -2.48 12.21
N ILE A 28 4.55 -2.24 11.66
CA ILE A 28 3.29 -2.49 12.37
C ILE A 28 3.11 -3.98 12.63
N GLY A 29 3.43 -4.84 11.66
CA GLY A 29 3.35 -6.29 11.79
C GLY A 29 4.30 -6.83 12.86
N ALA A 30 5.56 -6.37 12.88
CA ALA A 30 6.53 -6.78 13.90
C ALA A 30 6.10 -6.36 15.31
N ALA A 31 5.65 -5.10 15.48
CA ALA A 31 5.15 -4.61 16.76
C ALA A 31 3.84 -5.31 17.17
N GLY A 32 2.95 -5.54 16.20
CA GLY A 32 1.67 -6.21 16.39
C GLY A 32 1.82 -7.66 16.83
N ALA A 33 2.74 -8.41 16.22
CA ALA A 33 3.02 -9.79 16.63
C ALA A 33 3.49 -9.87 18.09
N GLY A 34 4.36 -8.96 18.53
CA GLY A 34 4.78 -8.88 19.93
C GLY A 34 3.63 -8.50 20.87
N ALA A 35 2.80 -7.53 20.50
CA ALA A 35 1.63 -7.14 21.29
C ALA A 35 0.58 -8.25 21.39
N LEU A 36 0.38 -9.03 20.31
CA LEU A 36 -0.53 -10.18 20.29
C LEU A 36 -0.06 -11.34 21.16
N ALA A 37 1.25 -11.53 21.32
CA ALA A 37 1.79 -12.57 22.18
C ALA A 37 1.41 -12.35 23.66
N GLU A 38 1.32 -11.08 24.08
CA GLU A 38 0.95 -10.69 25.45
C GLU A 38 -0.56 -10.47 25.61
N LYS A 39 -1.22 -9.89 24.59
CA LYS A 39 -2.63 -9.47 24.62
C LYS A 39 -3.36 -9.87 23.33
N PRO A 40 -3.86 -11.12 23.22
CA PRO A 40 -4.55 -11.62 22.03
C PRO A 40 -5.78 -10.80 21.63
N GLU A 41 -6.40 -10.11 22.59
CA GLU A 41 -7.60 -9.28 22.37
C GLU A 41 -7.31 -8.05 21.49
N LEU A 42 -6.02 -7.68 21.32
CA LEU A 42 -5.59 -6.57 20.46
C LEU A 42 -5.60 -6.88 18.96
N SER A 43 -5.94 -8.11 18.56
CA SER A 43 -6.00 -8.53 17.15
C SER A 43 -6.77 -7.57 16.26
N GLY A 44 -7.98 -7.16 16.67
CA GLY A 44 -8.80 -6.20 15.93
C GLY A 44 -8.10 -4.85 15.74
N THR A 45 -7.47 -4.33 16.79
CA THR A 45 -6.73 -3.06 16.73
C THR A 45 -5.53 -3.15 15.79
N ILE A 46 -4.78 -4.25 15.83
CA ILE A 46 -3.61 -4.45 14.96
C ILE A 46 -4.03 -4.57 13.49
N ILE A 47 -5.12 -5.28 13.19
CA ILE A 47 -5.66 -5.36 11.83
C ILE A 47 -6.00 -3.95 11.31
N ILE A 48 -6.66 -3.11 12.13
CA ILE A 48 -6.96 -1.73 11.75
C ILE A 48 -5.67 -0.94 11.48
N LEU A 49 -4.66 -1.08 12.35
CA LEU A 49 -3.37 -0.40 12.16
C LEU A 49 -2.66 -0.84 10.87
N VAL A 50 -2.73 -2.11 10.50
CA VAL A 50 -2.18 -2.63 9.23
C VAL A 50 -2.98 -2.15 8.01
N ALA A 51 -4.29 -1.95 8.16
CA ALA A 51 -5.16 -1.48 7.09
C ALA A 51 -4.95 0.00 6.74
N ILE A 52 -4.53 0.85 7.69
CA ILE A 52 -4.25 2.27 7.43
C ILE A 52 -3.23 2.47 6.28
N PRO A 53 -2.01 1.91 6.34
CA PRO A 53 -1.05 2.05 5.24
C PRO A 53 -1.44 1.31 3.97
N GLU A 54 -2.31 0.30 4.03
CA GLU A 54 -2.85 -0.38 2.84
C GLU A 54 -3.62 0.58 1.94
N THR A 55 -4.27 1.61 2.52
CA THR A 55 -4.99 2.62 1.73
C THR A 55 -4.10 3.34 0.71
N MET A 56 -2.81 3.54 1.02
CA MET A 56 -1.88 4.22 0.12
C MET A 56 -1.64 3.43 -1.17
N VAL A 57 -1.44 2.11 -1.08
CA VAL A 57 -1.24 1.27 -2.26
C VAL A 57 -2.53 1.11 -3.06
N ILE A 58 -3.68 1.05 -2.40
CA ILE A 58 -4.98 1.03 -3.10
C ILE A 58 -5.17 2.30 -3.92
N LEU A 59 -4.87 3.48 -3.36
CA LEU A 59 -4.95 4.74 -4.10
C LEU A 59 -3.93 4.78 -5.26
N GLY A 60 -2.70 4.30 -5.03
CA GLY A 60 -1.68 4.17 -6.08
C GLY A 60 -2.11 3.27 -7.24
N PHE A 61 -2.77 2.15 -6.91
CA PHE A 61 -3.37 1.24 -7.90
C PHE A 61 -4.48 1.94 -8.71
N VAL A 62 -5.40 2.65 -8.04
CA VAL A 62 -6.46 3.40 -8.73
C VAL A 62 -5.85 4.41 -9.70
N VAL A 63 -4.87 5.20 -9.26
CA VAL A 63 -4.20 6.19 -10.12
C VAL A 63 -3.48 5.52 -11.30
N ALA A 64 -2.77 4.40 -11.07
CA ALA A 64 -2.11 3.67 -12.15
C ALA A 64 -3.11 3.16 -13.20
N THR A 65 -4.26 2.65 -12.79
CA THR A 65 -5.32 2.23 -13.73
C THR A 65 -5.91 3.41 -14.50
N MET A 66 -6.11 4.56 -13.86
CA MET A 66 -6.54 5.78 -14.55
C MET A 66 -5.53 6.23 -15.61
N ILE A 67 -4.23 6.18 -15.29
CA ILE A 67 -3.16 6.50 -16.25
C ILE A 67 -3.22 5.56 -17.48
N LEU A 68 -3.40 4.26 -17.26
CA LEU A 68 -3.41 3.28 -18.35
C LEU A 68 -4.67 3.35 -19.23
N PHE A 69 -5.84 3.61 -18.64
CA PHE A 69 -7.12 3.49 -19.34
C PHE A 69 -7.78 4.81 -19.73
N THR A 70 -7.40 5.92 -19.09
CA THR A 70 -8.02 7.24 -19.32
C THR A 70 -7.15 8.17 -20.15
N VAL A 71 -5.82 8.06 -20.06
CA VAL A 71 -4.89 8.91 -20.82
C VAL A 71 -4.78 8.38 -22.26
N LYS A 72 -5.08 9.23 -23.25
CA LYS A 72 -4.98 8.92 -24.69
C LYS A 72 -3.67 9.43 -25.30
#